data_AF-A0A085BMZ1-F1
#
_entry.id   AF-A0A085BMZ1-F1
#
_cell.length_a   1.000
_cell.length_b   1.000
_cell.length_c   1.000
_cell.angle_alpha   90.00
_cell.angle_beta   90.00
_cell.angle_gamma   90.00
#
_symmetry.space_group_name_H-M   'P 1'
#
loop_
_entity.id
_entity.type
_entity.pdbx_description
1 polymer ?
#
loop_
_entity_poly.entity_id
_entity_poly.type
_entity_poly.pdbx_seq_one_letter_code
_entity_poly.pdbx_strand_id
1 'polypeptide(L)'
;MKDTNQINEFIENHNLKNELLNSFNYLLEKNSSGDLDIEDKNISINENVIKYKLLETGFHSFQSPILKNGLEIGHYSLNYDDKGVIKDDFFIIKTK
;
A
#
# COMPACT_ATOMS: atom_id res chain seq x y z
N MET A 1 14.88 14.48 -8.44
CA MET A 1 13.87 14.37 -7.38
C MET A 1 12.53 14.62 -8.04
N LYS A 2 11.60 13.66 -8.11
CA LYS A 2 10.24 13.97 -8.60
C LYS A 2 9.64 14.97 -7.61
N ASP A 3 9.14 16.08 -8.12
CA ASP A 3 8.60 17.18 -7.31
C ASP A 3 7.31 16.70 -6.62
N THR A 4 6.98 17.23 -5.44
CA THR A 4 5.76 16.85 -4.67
C THR A 4 4.51 16.96 -5.54
N ASN A 5 4.48 17.92 -6.46
CA ASN A 5 3.41 18.10 -7.44
C ASN A 5 3.25 16.90 -8.39
N GLN A 6 4.35 16.32 -8.88
CA GLN A 6 4.31 15.15 -9.78
C GLN A 6 3.81 13.90 -9.05
N ILE A 7 4.10 13.78 -7.75
CA ILE A 7 3.62 12.68 -6.91
C ILE A 7 2.10 12.82 -6.69
N ASN A 8 1.63 14.02 -6.37
CA ASN A 8 0.19 14.28 -6.19
C ASN A 8 -0.59 14.08 -7.49
N GLU A 9 -0.07 14.56 -8.62
CA GLU A 9 -0.65 14.29 -9.95
C GLU A 9 -0.68 12.78 -10.25
N PHE A 10 0.37 12.04 -9.90
CA PHE A 10 0.36 10.58 -10.08
C PHE A 10 -0.74 9.90 -9.25
N ILE A 11 -0.87 10.29 -7.97
CA ILE A 11 -1.91 9.79 -7.05
C ILE A 11 -3.31 10.02 -7.62
N GLU A 12 -3.57 11.23 -8.12
CA GLU A 12 -4.87 11.61 -8.67
C GLU A 12 -5.13 10.91 -10.02
N ASN A 13 -4.17 10.95 -10.95
CA ASN A 13 -4.33 10.40 -12.30
C ASN A 13 -4.51 8.87 -12.31
N HIS A 14 -3.88 8.17 -11.36
CA HIS A 14 -4.00 6.70 -11.25
C HIS A 14 -5.06 6.26 -10.24
N ASN A 15 -5.84 7.20 -9.70
CA ASN A 15 -6.87 6.92 -8.69
C ASN A 15 -6.34 6.01 -7.57
N LEU A 16 -5.14 6.32 -7.09
CA LEU A 16 -4.31 5.40 -6.33
C LEU A 16 -4.97 4.93 -5.03
N LYS A 17 -5.86 5.74 -4.46
CA LYS A 17 -6.68 5.36 -3.31
C LYS A 17 -7.50 4.10 -3.59
N ASN A 18 -8.17 4.07 -4.75
CA ASN A 18 -8.97 2.93 -5.17
C ASN A 18 -8.10 1.74 -5.54
N GLU A 19 -6.94 1.95 -6.18
CA GLU A 19 -6.01 0.86 -6.49
C GLU A 19 -5.47 0.20 -5.22
N LEU A 20 -5.03 0.99 -4.24
CA LEU A 20 -4.59 0.49 -2.93
C LEU A 20 -5.68 -0.32 -2.24
N LEU A 21 -6.91 0.22 -2.18
CA LEU A 21 -8.03 -0.44 -1.53
C LEU A 21 -8.41 -1.74 -2.23
N ASN A 22 -8.52 -1.73 -3.55
CA ASN A 22 -8.88 -2.91 -4.34
C ASN A 22 -7.80 -4.00 -4.24
N SER A 23 -6.53 -3.62 -4.37
CA SER A 23 -5.42 -4.56 -4.28
C SER A 23 -5.30 -5.16 -2.89
N PHE A 24 -5.44 -4.34 -1.84
CA PHE A 24 -5.46 -4.82 -0.46
C PHE A 24 -6.60 -5.81 -0.19
N ASN A 25 -7.83 -5.47 -0.60
CA ASN A 25 -8.98 -6.35 -0.44
C ASN A 25 -8.81 -7.67 -1.20
N TYR A 26 -8.26 -7.61 -2.42
CA TYR A 26 -7.94 -8.80 -3.20
C TYR A 26 -6.91 -9.69 -2.49
N LEU A 27 -5.84 -9.10 -1.95
CA LEU A 27 -4.84 -9.81 -1.16
C LEU A 27 -5.46 -10.48 0.07
N LEU A 28 -6.34 -9.80 0.80
CA LEU A 28 -7.07 -10.38 1.94
C LEU A 28 -8.02 -11.50 1.52
N GLU A 29 -8.66 -11.40 0.36
CA GLU A 29 -9.58 -12.44 -0.14
C GLU A 29 -8.81 -13.72 -0.51
N LYS A 30 -7.66 -13.58 -1.20
CA LYS A 30 -6.92 -14.70 -1.78
C LYS A 30 -6.04 -15.47 -0.82
N ASN A 31 -5.70 -14.90 0.33
CA ASN A 31 -4.80 -15.51 1.29
C ASN A 31 -5.52 -15.83 2.59
N SER A 32 -5.16 -16.90 3.30
CA SER A 32 -5.66 -17.12 4.66
C SER A 32 -4.98 -16.17 5.65
N SER A 33 -5.53 -16.03 6.86
CA SER A 33 -4.87 -15.21 7.91
C SER A 33 -3.47 -15.74 8.24
N GLY A 34 -3.27 -17.06 8.20
CA GLY A 34 -1.96 -17.69 8.44
C GLY A 34 -0.94 -17.39 7.32
N ASP A 35 -1.39 -17.31 6.07
CA ASP A 35 -0.51 -16.96 4.93
C ASP A 35 -0.02 -15.51 5.03
N LEU A 36 -0.84 -14.63 5.61
CA LEU A 36 -0.53 -13.21 5.81
C LEU A 36 0.13 -12.91 7.16
N ASP A 37 0.40 -13.93 7.98
CA ASP A 37 0.91 -13.79 9.35
C ASP A 37 0.12 -12.78 10.20
N ILE A 38 -1.22 -12.87 10.11
CA ILE A 38 -2.15 -12.08 10.91
C ILE A 38 -3.11 -12.99 11.69
N GLU A 39 -3.57 -12.50 12.85
CA GLU A 39 -4.53 -13.22 13.69
C GLU A 39 -5.88 -13.42 12.98
N ASP A 40 -6.37 -12.37 12.33
CA ASP A 40 -7.64 -12.35 11.62
C ASP A 40 -7.64 -11.27 10.53
N LYS A 41 -8.61 -11.35 9.62
CA LYS A 41 -8.75 -10.42 8.48
C LYS A 41 -9.56 -9.16 8.82
N ASN A 42 -9.87 -8.90 10.10
CA ASN A 42 -10.57 -7.68 10.52
C ASN A 42 -9.58 -6.52 10.63
N ILE A 43 -8.98 -6.20 9.49
CA ILE A 43 -8.00 -5.14 9.29
C ILE A 43 -8.39 -4.32 8.07
N SER A 44 -7.98 -3.07 8.04
CA SER A 44 -8.20 -2.17 6.90
C SER A 44 -6.93 -1.41 6.58
N ILE A 45 -6.91 -0.71 5.45
CA ILE A 45 -5.93 0.35 5.21
C ILE A 45 -6.57 1.72 5.44
N ASN A 46 -5.76 2.77 5.58
CA ASN A 46 -6.23 4.15 5.52
C ASN A 46 -5.87 4.77 4.17
N GLU A 47 -6.74 4.61 3.19
CA GLU A 47 -6.56 5.09 1.82
C GLU A 47 -6.45 6.62 1.71
N ASN A 48 -6.82 7.35 2.76
CA ASN A 48 -6.63 8.80 2.82
C ASN A 48 -5.23 9.23 3.27
N VAL A 49 -4.43 8.29 3.79
CA VAL A 49 -3.05 8.51 4.19
C VAL A 49 -2.14 7.69 3.30
N ILE A 50 -1.60 8.34 2.26
CA ILE A 50 -0.65 7.73 1.32
C ILE A 50 0.72 8.40 1.51
N LYS A 51 1.71 7.61 1.89
CA LYS A 51 3.11 8.03 2.00
C LYS A 51 3.86 7.60 0.74
N TYR A 52 4.68 8.48 0.20
CA TYR A 52 5.53 8.18 -0.94
C TYR A 52 6.96 7.89 -0.49
N LYS A 53 7.60 6.90 -1.13
CA LYS A 53 9.03 6.60 -0.99
C LYS A 53 9.60 6.14 -2.33
N LEU A 54 10.72 6.71 -2.75
CA LEU A 54 11.54 6.14 -3.83
C LEU A 54 12.42 5.04 -3.24
N LEU A 55 12.31 3.82 -3.76
CA LEU A 55 13.15 2.69 -3.35
C LEU A 55 14.52 2.76 -4.02
N GLU A 56 15.51 2.11 -3.40
CA GLU A 56 16.88 2.03 -3.94
C GLU A 56 16.93 1.34 -5.32
N THR A 57 15.96 0.46 -5.58
CA THR A 57 15.76 -0.20 -6.89
C THR A 57 15.19 0.72 -7.97
N GLY A 58 14.85 1.97 -7.63
CA GLY A 58 14.26 2.94 -8.55
C GLY A 58 12.73 2.90 -8.63
N PHE A 59 12.06 2.04 -7.87
CA PHE A 59 10.58 1.97 -7.86
C PHE A 59 9.94 3.04 -6.97
N HIS A 60 8.78 3.51 -7.40
CA HIS A 60 7.91 4.42 -6.66
C HIS A 60 7.00 3.62 -5.73
N SER A 61 7.25 3.69 -4.44
CA SER A 61 6.43 3.03 -3.43
C SER A 61 5.40 4.00 -2.86
N PHE A 62 4.15 3.58 -2.87
CA PHE A 62 3.05 4.30 -2.25
C PHE A 62 2.45 3.44 -1.14
N GLN A 63 2.50 3.95 0.09
CA GLN A 63 2.25 3.17 1.29
C GLN A 63 1.04 3.73 2.04
N SER A 64 0.15 2.83 2.45
CA SER A 64 -0.98 3.15 3.33
C SER A 64 -0.86 2.34 4.64
N PRO A 65 -1.11 2.95 5.81
CA PRO A 65 -1.03 2.22 7.07
C PRO A 65 -2.14 1.17 7.17
N ILE A 66 -1.80 -0.02 7.66
CA ILE A 66 -2.76 -1.08 7.99
C ILE A 66 -3.25 -0.83 9.42
N LEU A 67 -4.56 -0.81 9.60
CA LEU A 67 -5.24 -0.55 10.86
C LEU A 67 -5.96 -1.80 11.37
N LYS A 68 -5.85 -2.06 12.67
CA LYS A 68 -6.72 -3.00 13.42
C LYS A 68 -7.29 -2.27 14.62
N ASN A 69 -8.62 -2.22 14.73
CA ASN A 69 -9.31 -1.48 15.80
C ASN A 69 -8.84 -0.01 15.93
N GLY A 70 -8.56 0.64 14.79
CA GLY A 70 -8.09 2.02 14.74
C GLY A 70 -6.59 2.23 15.07
N LEU A 71 -5.86 1.17 15.41
CA LEU A 71 -4.42 1.23 15.67
C LEU A 71 -3.62 0.80 14.44
N GLU A 72 -2.57 1.55 14.11
CA GLU A 72 -1.62 1.16 13.05
C GLU A 72 -0.82 -0.07 13.48
N ILE A 73 -0.98 -1.16 12.75
CA ILE A 73 -0.27 -2.43 12.98
C ILE A 73 0.74 -2.74 11.88
N GLY A 74 0.80 -1.95 10.83
CA GLY A 74 1.60 -2.27 9.65
C GLY A 74 1.41 -1.26 8.53
N HIS A 75 1.85 -1.62 7.33
CA HIS A 75 1.56 -0.88 6.12
C HIS A 75 1.43 -1.80 4.92
N TYR A 76 0.60 -1.39 3.98
CA TYR A 76 0.47 -1.99 2.67
C TYR A 76 1.06 -1.02 1.64
N SER A 77 1.84 -1.52 0.68
CA SER A 77 2.46 -0.69 -0.35
C SER A 77 2.18 -1.24 -1.74
N LEU A 78 1.93 -0.34 -2.69
CA LEU A 78 2.00 -0.63 -4.12
C LEU A 78 3.24 0.05 -4.70
N ASN A 79 4.00 -0.71 -5.49
CA ASN A 79 5.23 -0.24 -6.09
C ASN A 79 5.09 -0.16 -7.61
N TYR A 80 5.44 1.00 -8.17
CA TYR A 80 5.33 1.30 -9.59
C TYR A 80 6.71 1.52 -10.20
N ASP A 81 6.88 1.14 -11.45
CA ASP A 81 8.01 1.62 -12.25
C ASP A 81 7.81 3.09 -12.70
N ASP A 82 8.84 3.66 -13.32
CA ASP A 82 8.80 5.03 -13.85
C ASP A 82 7.73 5.26 -14.93
N LYS A 83 7.16 4.19 -15.50
CA LYS A 83 6.10 4.25 -16.52
C LYS A 83 4.71 4.18 -15.90
N GLY A 84 4.59 4.06 -14.58
CA GLY A 84 3.32 3.93 -13.88
C GLY A 84 2.74 2.53 -13.91
N VAL A 85 3.55 1.50 -14.16
CA VAL A 85 3.10 0.10 -14.12
C VAL A 85 3.41 -0.51 -12.76
N ILE A 86 2.41 -1.12 -12.12
CA ILE A 86 2.58 -1.88 -10.87
C ILE A 86 3.59 -3.01 -11.11
N LYS A 87 4.60 -3.10 -10.25
CA LYS A 87 5.60 -4.18 -10.26
C LYS A 87 5.44 -5.12 -9.10
N ASP A 88 5.00 -4.62 -7.96
CA ASP A 88 5.01 -5.38 -6.74
C ASP A 88 4.07 -4.76 -5.70
N ASP A 89 3.67 -5.57 -4.73
CA ASP A 89 2.91 -5.16 -3.57
C ASP A 89 3.49 -5.75 -2.28
N PHE A 90 3.49 -4.94 -1.21
CA PHE A 90 4.11 -5.31 0.06
C PHE A 90 3.10 -5.21 1.18
N PHE A 91 2.82 -6.33 1.82
CA PHE A 91 2.04 -6.40 3.05
C PHE A 91 2.99 -6.64 4.23
N ILE A 92 3.15 -5.63 5.10
CA ILE A 92 4.09 -5.69 6.21
C ILE A 92 3.36 -5.38 7.52
N ILE A 93 3.37 -6.34 8.43
CA ILE A 93 2.89 -6.19 9.81
C ILE A 93 4.08 -5.91 10.72
N LYS A 94 3.94 -4.91 11.58
CA LYS A 94 4.90 -4.63 12.66
C LYS A 94 4.61 -5.62 13.78
N THR A 95 5.31 -6.73 13.83
CA THR A 95 5.32 -7.60 14.99
C THR A 95 5.90 -6.85 16.19
N LYS A 96 5.23 -6.92 17.34
CA LYS A 96 5.74 -6.43 18.63
C LYS A 96 6.84 -7.32 19.17
#